data_AF-A0A2V5UBF4-F1
#
_entry.id   AF-A0A2V5UBF4-F1
#
_cell.length_a   1.000
_cell.length_b   1.000
_cell.length_c   1.000
_cell.angle_alpha   90.00
_cell.angle_beta   90.00
_cell.angle_gamma   90.00
#
_symmetry.space_group_name_H-M   'P 1'
#
loop_
_entity.id
_entity.type
_entity.pdbx_description
1 polymer ?
#
loop_
_entity_poly.entity_id
_entity_poly.type
_entity_poly.pdbx_seq_one_letter_code
_entity_poly.pdbx_strand_id
1 'polypeptide(L)'
;PTLNPVRATQLGEPVYHDAQSISEQVALSTMSVLPQGLKCEGVETRVISLEQSPEATFPGMISELLRMNGNYLMTINFHVPSKEKEMQFLKVKGALAFTHRFNVLGDISIESQAVKRDIDETTERMFTGATRTVLFNLHITRQGETEELESRVSETLDRLHGLGCEGVVEDLIGDSLTLASLPFGYDPANDRFVRRERRWPSDNFSDALPVFGDWRGTVRPVFLYFNRRGAPIAFDLFDNEAPHAVISGATGAGKSVLVNDMIAQALRL
;
A
#
# COMPACT_ATOMS: atom_id res chain seq x y z
N PRO A 1 5.18 19.23 -3.22
CA PRO A 1 4.65 19.60 -1.88
C PRO A 1 5.61 19.29 -0.73
N THR A 2 6.09 18.05 -0.57
CA THR A 2 6.90 17.64 0.61
C THR A 2 8.18 18.44 0.83
N LEU A 3 8.96 18.69 -0.22
CA LEU A 3 10.22 19.44 -0.14
C LEU A 3 10.07 20.94 -0.42
N ASN A 4 8.85 21.38 -0.74
CA ASN A 4 8.56 22.77 -1.04
C ASN A 4 7.08 23.07 -0.73
N PRO A 5 6.69 23.03 0.56
CA PRO A 5 5.29 23.10 0.98
C PRO A 5 4.66 24.46 0.66
N VAL A 6 5.47 25.52 0.56
CA VAL A 6 5.05 26.90 0.30
C VAL A 6 4.88 27.18 -1.21
N ARG A 7 5.58 26.45 -2.09
CA ARG A 7 5.46 26.64 -3.56
C ARG A 7 4.08 26.29 -4.11
N ALA A 8 3.36 25.34 -3.51
CA ALA A 8 2.06 24.89 -4.02
C ALA A 8 0.97 25.96 -3.95
N THR A 9 1.13 26.97 -3.08
CA THR A 9 0.12 28.00 -2.83
C THR A 9 0.50 29.37 -3.40
N GLN A 10 1.76 29.63 -3.75
CA GLN A 10 2.23 31.00 -4.04
C GLN A 10 2.85 31.25 -5.43
N LEU A 11 3.28 30.24 -6.19
CA LEU A 11 4.03 30.46 -7.44
C LEU A 11 3.35 29.86 -8.67
N GLY A 12 3.39 30.63 -9.78
CA GLY A 12 2.94 30.21 -11.11
C GLY A 12 3.84 29.16 -11.76
N GLU A 13 3.72 28.99 -13.08
CA GLU A 13 4.49 27.97 -13.82
C GLU A 13 6.02 28.11 -13.61
N PRO A 14 6.76 26.99 -13.44
CA PRO A 14 8.21 27.04 -13.29
C PRO A 14 8.89 27.65 -14.52
N VAL A 15 9.67 28.72 -14.33
CA VAL A 15 10.55 29.27 -15.36
C VAL A 15 11.99 28.83 -15.05
N TYR A 16 12.63 28.16 -16.00
CA TYR A 16 14.04 27.77 -15.88
C TYR A 16 14.96 28.97 -16.15
N HIS A 17 15.87 29.22 -15.22
CA HIS A 17 16.90 30.25 -15.28
C HIS A 17 18.28 29.58 -15.40
N ASP A 18 18.86 29.66 -16.59
CA ASP A 18 20.20 29.17 -16.92
C ASP A 18 21.32 29.76 -16.05
N ALA A 19 21.14 30.96 -15.50
CA ALA A 19 22.11 31.64 -14.65
C ALA A 19 22.13 31.18 -13.17
N GLN A 20 21.20 30.34 -12.73
CA GLN A 20 21.11 29.89 -11.33
C GLN A 20 21.33 28.37 -11.21
N SER A 21 21.71 27.90 -10.02
CA SER A 21 21.78 26.45 -9.80
C SER A 21 20.38 25.83 -9.81
N ILE A 22 20.26 24.58 -10.28
CA ILE A 22 18.97 23.85 -10.25
C ILE A 22 18.46 23.75 -8.80
N SER A 23 19.35 23.59 -7.82
CA SER A 23 18.99 23.55 -6.40
C SER A 23 18.24 24.80 -5.94
N GLU A 24 18.69 25.99 -6.33
CA GLU A 24 18.06 27.28 -5.96
C GLU A 24 16.72 27.50 -6.69
N GLN A 25 16.55 26.88 -7.86
CA GLN A 25 15.33 26.97 -8.67
C GLN A 25 14.28 25.90 -8.31
N VAL A 26 14.70 24.81 -7.67
CA VAL A 26 13.84 23.67 -7.31
C VAL A 26 13.43 23.72 -5.84
N ALA A 27 14.37 24.02 -4.94
CA ALA A 27 14.14 24.18 -3.50
C ALA A 27 14.14 25.67 -3.15
N LEU A 28 12.96 26.26 -3.08
CA LEU A 28 12.79 27.67 -2.71
C LEU A 28 12.72 27.90 -1.20
N SER A 29 12.58 26.82 -0.43
CA SER A 29 12.46 26.84 1.03
C SER A 29 13.69 26.21 1.67
N THR A 30 14.26 26.89 2.67
CA THR A 30 15.35 26.36 3.49
C THR A 30 14.88 25.11 4.24
N MET A 31 15.62 24.02 4.12
CA MET A 31 15.32 22.75 4.78
C MET A 31 16.32 22.50 5.91
N SER A 32 15.82 22.22 7.10
CA SER A 32 16.58 21.66 8.21
C SER A 32 16.23 20.19 8.41
N VAL A 33 17.24 19.41 8.79
CA VAL A 33 17.12 17.98 9.07
C VAL A 33 16.92 17.82 10.57
N LEU A 34 15.87 17.11 10.96
CA LEU A 34 15.54 16.77 12.35
C LEU A 34 15.60 15.24 12.50
N PRO A 35 15.99 14.69 13.66
CA PRO A 35 15.94 13.24 13.88
C PRO A 35 14.57 12.61 13.57
N GLN A 36 13.50 13.38 13.78
CA GLN A 36 12.11 12.96 13.57
C GLN A 36 11.63 13.11 12.11
N GLY A 37 12.39 13.78 11.23
CA GLY A 37 11.94 14.13 9.88
C GLY A 37 12.66 15.33 9.26
N LEU A 38 11.94 16.06 8.41
CA LEU A 38 12.43 17.27 7.76
C LEU A 38 11.62 18.46 8.25
N LYS A 39 12.26 19.62 8.33
CA LYS A 39 11.59 20.89 8.59
C LYS A 39 11.88 21.86 7.47
N CYS A 40 10.81 22.31 6.82
CA CYS A 40 10.85 23.30 5.76
C CYS A 40 10.06 24.51 6.25
N GLU A 41 10.77 25.56 6.67
CA GLU A 41 10.18 26.74 7.31
C GLU A 41 9.31 26.38 8.54
N GLY A 42 8.01 26.67 8.50
CA GLY A 42 7.04 26.35 9.56
C GLY A 42 6.45 24.94 9.48
N VAL A 43 6.77 24.17 8.44
CA VAL A 43 6.20 22.83 8.21
C VAL A 43 7.21 21.77 8.60
N GLU A 44 6.82 20.90 9.52
CA GLU A 44 7.60 19.75 9.96
C GLU A 44 7.01 18.45 9.41
N THR A 45 7.86 17.44 9.25
CA THR A 45 7.45 16.07 8.97
C THR A 45 7.65 15.15 10.17
N ARG A 46 6.77 14.16 10.27
CA ARG A 46 6.90 13.02 11.18
C ARG A 46 6.63 11.74 10.40
N VAL A 47 7.50 10.76 10.56
CA VAL A 47 7.34 9.46 9.89
C VAL A 47 6.76 8.46 10.88
N ILE A 48 5.70 7.79 10.46
CA ILE A 48 5.15 6.62 11.13
C ILE A 48 5.47 5.40 10.26
N SER A 49 6.13 4.39 10.83
CA SER A 49 6.44 3.13 10.16
C SER A 49 5.53 2.02 10.66
N LEU A 50 5.20 1.08 9.78
CA LEU A 50 4.51 -0.15 10.19
C LEU A 50 5.44 -1.02 11.06
N GLU A 51 5.11 -1.19 12.34
CA GLU A 51 5.87 -2.03 13.28
C GLU A 51 5.33 -3.46 13.38
N GLN A 52 4.02 -3.62 13.55
CA GLN A 52 3.39 -4.94 13.61
C GLN A 52 2.39 -5.15 12.47
N SER A 53 2.40 -6.36 11.93
CA SER A 53 1.47 -6.81 10.89
C SER A 53 0.14 -7.26 11.51
N PRO A 54 -0.98 -7.16 10.78
CA PRO A 54 -2.25 -7.66 11.26
C PRO A 54 -2.31 -9.18 11.21
N GLU A 55 -3.24 -9.78 11.97
CA GLU A 55 -3.47 -11.23 11.99
C GLU A 55 -4.02 -11.75 10.66
N ALA A 56 -4.77 -10.93 9.93
CA ALA A 56 -5.35 -11.27 8.64
C ALA A 56 -5.35 -10.06 7.70
N THR A 57 -5.34 -10.32 6.40
CA THR A 57 -5.44 -9.32 5.34
C THR A 57 -6.76 -9.48 4.60
N PHE A 58 -7.31 -8.37 4.10
CA PHE A 58 -8.51 -8.35 3.26
C PHE A 58 -8.35 -7.35 2.11
N PRO A 59 -9.04 -7.54 0.98
CA PRO A 59 -8.95 -6.65 -0.18
C PRO A 59 -9.18 -5.19 0.19
N GLY A 60 -8.17 -4.35 -0.03
CA GLY A 60 -8.23 -2.91 0.17
C GLY A 60 -8.02 -2.45 1.59
N MET A 61 -7.48 -3.29 2.47
CA MET A 61 -7.21 -2.96 3.88
C MET A 61 -6.53 -1.60 4.08
N ILE A 62 -5.45 -1.30 3.33
CA ILE A 62 -4.71 -0.03 3.49
C ILE A 62 -5.47 1.17 2.91
N SER A 63 -6.56 0.97 2.15
CA SER A 63 -7.36 2.06 1.59
C SER A 63 -8.02 2.93 2.65
N GLU A 64 -8.21 2.42 3.87
CA GLU A 64 -8.73 3.24 4.98
C GLU A 64 -7.76 4.36 5.37
N LEU A 65 -6.45 4.14 5.19
CA LEU A 65 -5.42 5.17 5.39
C LEU A 65 -5.50 6.25 4.30
N LEU A 66 -6.02 5.95 3.11
CA LEU A 66 -6.20 6.96 2.06
C LEU A 66 -7.20 8.06 2.44
N ARG A 67 -8.06 7.79 3.43
CA ARG A 67 -9.14 8.69 3.89
C ARG A 67 -8.71 9.59 5.04
N MET A 68 -7.43 9.56 5.40
CA MET A 68 -6.84 10.44 6.42
C MET A 68 -6.91 11.91 5.99
N ASN A 69 -7.11 12.79 6.98
CA ASN A 69 -7.17 14.23 6.72
C ASN A 69 -5.77 14.85 6.65
N GLY A 70 -5.68 15.98 5.94
CA GLY A 70 -4.43 16.75 5.81
C GLY A 70 -3.43 16.16 4.83
N ASN A 71 -2.27 16.81 4.73
CA ASN A 71 -1.22 16.40 3.80
C ASN A 71 -0.37 15.28 4.41
N TYR A 72 -0.21 14.20 3.65
CA TYR A 72 0.69 13.11 3.99
C TYR A 72 1.25 12.46 2.73
N LEU A 73 2.38 11.78 2.90
CA LEU A 73 2.94 10.88 1.90
C LEU A 73 2.88 9.47 2.47
N MET A 74 2.11 8.60 1.84
CA MET A 74 2.11 7.16 2.16
C MET A 74 2.98 6.45 1.11
N THR A 75 4.04 5.81 1.57
CA THR A 75 4.99 5.10 0.72
C THR A 75 5.02 3.64 1.10
N ILE A 76 4.80 2.78 0.11
CA ILE A 76 4.97 1.32 0.22
C ILE A 76 6.09 0.95 -0.74
N ASN A 77 7.26 0.63 -0.19
CA ASN A 77 8.35 0.09 -0.99
C ASN A 77 8.37 -1.42 -0.85
N PHE A 78 8.64 -2.14 -1.93
CA PHE A 78 8.73 -3.59 -1.87
C PHE A 78 9.74 -4.15 -2.85
N HIS A 79 10.23 -5.33 -2.55
CA HIS A 79 11.02 -6.14 -3.46
C HIS A 79 10.71 -7.63 -3.25
N VAL A 80 10.97 -8.42 -4.28
CA VAL A 80 10.74 -9.86 -4.26
C VAL A 80 12.10 -10.57 -4.19
N PRO A 81 12.44 -11.24 -3.07
CA PRO A 81 13.69 -11.98 -2.97
C PRO A 81 13.71 -13.19 -3.91
N SER A 82 14.90 -13.73 -4.20
CA SER A 82 15.02 -14.97 -4.97
C SER A 82 14.44 -16.15 -4.18
N LYS A 83 13.89 -17.13 -4.91
CA LYS A 83 13.28 -18.33 -4.31
C LYS A 83 14.27 -19.08 -3.41
N GLU A 84 15.55 -19.16 -3.80
CA GLU A 84 16.58 -19.87 -3.04
C GLU A 84 16.85 -19.21 -1.67
N LYS A 85 17.01 -17.88 -1.66
CA LYS A 85 17.26 -17.11 -0.43
C LYS A 85 16.09 -17.25 0.53
N GLU A 86 14.87 -17.17 0.01
CA GLU A 86 13.67 -17.27 0.83
C GLU A 86 13.47 -18.68 1.38
N MET A 87 13.70 -19.71 0.55
CA MET A 87 13.65 -21.09 1.00
C MET A 87 14.67 -21.40 2.10
N GLN A 88 15.88 -20.81 2.03
CA GLN A 88 16.87 -20.92 3.11
C GLN A 88 16.38 -20.22 4.38
N PHE A 89 15.83 -19.01 4.27
CA PHE A 89 15.28 -18.28 5.40
C PHE A 89 14.17 -19.06 6.11
N LEU A 90 13.20 -19.59 5.36
CA LEU A 90 12.08 -20.37 5.92
C LEU A 90 12.55 -21.66 6.59
N LYS A 91 13.54 -22.35 6.02
CA LYS A 91 14.15 -23.54 6.65
C LYS A 91 14.79 -23.21 8.00
N VAL A 92 15.58 -22.14 8.07
CA VAL A 92 16.23 -21.70 9.32
C VAL A 92 15.16 -21.27 10.34
N LYS A 93 14.16 -20.49 9.91
CA LYS A 93 13.07 -20.04 10.77
C LYS A 93 12.24 -21.21 11.31
N GLY A 94 11.91 -22.19 10.46
CA GLY A 94 11.20 -23.41 10.85
C GLY A 94 12.00 -24.28 11.83
N ALA A 95 13.32 -24.40 11.62
CA ALA A 95 14.20 -25.12 12.55
C ALA A 95 14.25 -24.43 13.92
N LEU A 96 14.36 -23.10 13.96
CA LEU A 96 14.33 -22.33 15.21
C LEU A 96 12.98 -22.46 15.93
N ALA A 97 11.87 -22.32 15.19
CA ALA A 97 10.53 -22.52 15.74
C ALA A 97 10.36 -23.93 16.34
N PHE A 98 10.92 -24.96 15.69
CA PHE A 98 10.94 -26.32 16.23
C PHE A 98 11.73 -26.42 17.54
N THR A 99 12.91 -25.79 17.63
CA THR A 99 13.71 -25.81 18.87
C THR A 99 13.03 -25.06 20.02
N HIS A 100 12.31 -23.97 19.73
CA HIS A 100 11.55 -23.20 20.73
C HIS A 100 10.28 -23.92 21.24
N ARG A 101 9.92 -25.10 20.71
CA ARG A 101 8.84 -25.94 21.27
C ARG A 101 9.20 -26.56 22.62
N PHE A 102 10.49 -26.68 22.93
CA PHE A 102 10.96 -27.27 24.17
C PHE A 102 11.25 -26.16 25.18
N ASN A 103 10.23 -25.71 25.91
CA ASN A 103 10.47 -24.98 27.15
C ASN A 103 11.13 -25.92 28.18
N VAL A 104 11.85 -25.35 29.15
CA VAL A 104 12.59 -26.05 30.22
C VAL A 104 11.75 -27.09 31.00
N LEU A 105 10.42 -27.02 30.91
CA LEU A 105 9.44 -27.90 31.57
C LEU A 105 8.71 -28.89 30.62
N GLY A 106 9.01 -28.91 29.32
CA GLY A 106 8.45 -29.90 28.38
C GLY A 106 7.03 -29.62 27.86
N ASP A 107 6.39 -28.52 28.29
CA ASP A 107 5.09 -28.12 27.75
C ASP A 107 5.21 -27.54 26.35
N ILE A 108 4.37 -28.04 25.45
CA ILE A 108 4.29 -27.58 24.05
C ILE A 108 3.37 -26.36 24.01
N SER A 109 3.91 -25.17 23.74
CA SER A 109 3.08 -23.99 23.54
C SER A 109 2.25 -24.11 22.25
N ILE A 110 0.96 -23.80 22.36
CA ILE A 110 0.01 -23.79 21.22
C ILE A 110 0.48 -22.80 20.15
N GLU A 111 1.02 -21.66 20.57
CA GLU A 111 1.59 -20.62 19.70
C GLU A 111 2.74 -21.16 18.84
N SER A 112 3.68 -21.92 19.42
CA SER A 112 4.79 -22.51 18.66
C SER A 112 4.32 -23.56 17.65
N GLN A 113 3.21 -24.25 17.94
CA GLN A 113 2.60 -25.18 16.97
C GLN A 113 1.94 -24.42 15.81
N ALA A 114 1.21 -23.34 16.09
CA ALA A 114 0.58 -22.51 15.06
C ALA A 114 1.63 -21.89 14.14
N VAL A 115 2.67 -21.26 14.71
CA VAL A 115 3.77 -20.66 13.93
C VAL A 115 4.46 -21.69 13.04
N LYS A 116 4.68 -22.91 13.53
CA LYS A 116 5.27 -23.98 12.73
C LYS A 116 4.36 -24.36 11.56
N ARG A 117 3.07 -24.56 11.83
CA ARG A 117 2.08 -24.92 10.81
C ARG A 117 2.04 -23.86 9.70
N ASP A 118 2.02 -22.58 10.07
CA ASP A 118 2.00 -21.48 9.11
C ASP A 118 3.27 -21.45 8.25
N ILE A 119 4.44 -21.71 8.85
CA ILE A 119 5.71 -21.83 8.13
C ILE A 119 5.67 -23.00 7.13
N ASP A 120 5.18 -24.16 7.56
CA ASP A 120 5.10 -25.36 6.71
C ASP A 120 4.14 -25.14 5.52
N GLU A 121 2.93 -24.60 5.78
CA GLU A 121 1.93 -24.28 4.75
C GLU A 121 2.45 -23.21 3.75
N THR A 122 3.09 -22.16 4.26
CA THR A 122 3.69 -21.11 3.44
C THR A 122 4.82 -21.67 2.57
N THR A 123 5.65 -22.54 3.13
CA THR A 123 6.76 -23.19 2.42
C THR A 123 6.25 -24.06 1.27
N GLU A 124 5.20 -24.85 1.51
CA GLU A 124 4.56 -25.68 0.48
C GLU A 124 4.01 -24.83 -0.68
N ARG A 125 3.27 -23.75 -0.37
CA ARG A 125 2.73 -22.83 -1.36
C ARG A 125 3.82 -22.15 -2.20
N MET A 126 4.97 -21.85 -1.62
CA MET A 126 6.11 -21.31 -2.36
C MET A 126 6.80 -22.36 -3.24
N PHE A 127 6.85 -23.61 -2.79
CA PHE A 127 7.39 -24.70 -3.58
C PHE A 127 6.57 -24.94 -4.85
N THR A 128 5.25 -25.02 -4.72
CA THR A 128 4.30 -25.21 -5.83
C THR A 128 4.19 -23.99 -6.74
N GLY A 129 4.68 -22.83 -6.29
CA GLY A 129 4.60 -21.56 -7.03
C GLY A 129 3.25 -20.87 -6.92
N ALA A 130 2.38 -21.33 -5.99
CA ALA A 130 1.10 -20.71 -5.72
C ALA A 130 1.22 -19.31 -5.11
N THR A 131 2.33 -19.01 -4.43
CA THR A 131 2.60 -17.69 -3.84
C THR A 131 4.09 -17.36 -3.88
N ARG A 132 4.46 -16.09 -3.73
CA ARG A 132 5.85 -15.64 -3.53
C ARG A 132 5.97 -14.84 -2.25
N THR A 133 7.14 -14.80 -1.64
CA THR A 133 7.41 -13.81 -0.57
C THR A 133 7.57 -12.43 -1.18
N VAL A 134 6.95 -11.44 -0.54
CA VAL A 134 7.21 -10.02 -0.74
C VAL A 134 7.82 -9.45 0.53
N LEU A 135 8.94 -8.75 0.38
CA LEU A 135 9.54 -7.95 1.43
C LEU A 135 9.17 -6.50 1.18
N PHE A 136 8.58 -5.83 2.16
CA PHE A 136 8.10 -4.47 2.00
C PHE A 136 8.23 -3.64 3.27
N ASN A 137 8.27 -2.32 3.11
CA ASN A 137 8.06 -1.37 4.20
C ASN A 137 6.86 -0.48 3.88
N LEU A 138 6.20 0.02 4.92
CA LEU A 138 5.13 1.00 4.82
C LEU A 138 5.47 2.16 5.74
N HIS A 139 5.60 3.35 5.15
CA HIS A 139 5.86 4.59 5.85
C HIS A 139 4.75 5.60 5.54
N ILE A 140 4.25 6.26 6.58
CA ILE A 140 3.31 7.37 6.49
C ILE A 140 4.01 8.61 7.01
N THR A 141 4.39 9.51 6.11
CA THR A 141 5.00 10.79 6.46
C THR A 141 3.90 11.85 6.58
N ARG A 142 3.56 12.23 7.81
CA ARG A 142 2.65 13.34 8.09
C ARG A 142 3.40 14.67 7.98
N GLN A 143 2.71 15.70 7.51
CA GLN A 143 3.24 17.05 7.34
C GLN A 143 2.29 18.06 7.99
N GLY A 144 2.83 19.09 8.62
CA GLY A 144 2.03 20.16 9.22
C GLY A 144 2.86 21.10 10.09
N GLU A 145 2.21 22.14 10.60
CA GLU A 145 2.77 22.94 11.70
C GLU A 145 2.82 22.10 12.98
N THR A 146 3.74 22.43 13.89
CA THR A 146 4.04 21.62 15.08
C THR A 146 2.79 21.28 15.90
N GLU A 147 1.88 22.24 16.11
CA GLU A 147 0.66 22.02 16.91
C GLU A 147 -0.34 21.05 16.25
N GLU A 148 -0.50 21.13 14.93
CA GLU A 148 -1.42 20.24 14.19
C GLU A 148 -0.83 18.85 13.95
N LEU A 149 0.51 18.76 13.88
CA LEU A 149 1.21 17.54 13.47
C LEU A 149 1.00 16.40 14.46
N GLU A 150 1.01 16.68 15.76
CA GLU A 150 0.76 15.70 16.81
C GLU A 150 -0.62 15.04 16.65
N SER A 151 -1.66 15.85 16.41
CA SER A 151 -3.02 15.33 16.18
C SER A 151 -3.10 14.44 14.94
N ARG A 152 -2.40 14.80 13.85
CA ARG A 152 -2.34 13.99 12.62
C ARG A 152 -1.55 12.68 12.82
N VAL A 153 -0.51 12.70 13.64
CA VAL A 153 0.24 11.50 14.03
C VAL A 153 -0.67 10.55 14.81
N SER A 154 -1.39 11.05 15.83
CA SER A 154 -2.36 10.25 16.59
C SER A 154 -3.45 9.64 15.70
N GLU A 155 -4.05 10.42 14.78
CA GLU A 155 -5.04 9.90 13.82
C GLU A 155 -4.48 8.72 12.99
N THR A 156 -3.19 8.79 12.62
CA THR A 156 -2.53 7.74 11.85
C THR A 156 -2.38 6.45 12.65
N LEU A 157 -1.92 6.57 13.90
CA LEU A 157 -1.74 5.43 14.80
C LEU A 157 -3.08 4.76 15.11
N ASP A 158 -4.12 5.55 15.39
CA ASP A 158 -5.47 5.04 15.65
C ASP A 158 -6.04 4.27 14.47
N ARG A 159 -5.85 4.78 13.24
CA ARG A 159 -6.29 4.09 12.03
C ARG A 159 -5.50 2.82 11.74
N LEU A 160 -4.18 2.83 11.96
CA LEU A 160 -3.36 1.62 11.84
C LEU A 160 -3.83 0.55 12.85
N HIS A 161 -4.08 0.96 14.09
CA HIS A 161 -4.60 0.07 15.13
C HIS A 161 -5.98 -0.49 14.76
N GLY A 162 -6.87 0.33 14.19
CA GLY A 162 -8.15 -0.12 13.66
C GLY A 162 -8.06 -1.17 12.54
N LEU A 163 -6.91 -1.24 11.84
CA LEU A 163 -6.62 -2.27 10.84
C LEU A 163 -5.94 -3.53 11.43
N GLY A 164 -5.74 -3.58 12.75
CA GLY A 164 -4.97 -4.63 13.43
C GLY A 164 -3.45 -4.49 13.25
N CYS A 165 -2.98 -3.35 12.74
CA CYS A 165 -1.56 -3.05 12.60
C CYS A 165 -1.08 -2.21 13.79
N GLU A 166 0.21 -2.24 14.10
CA GLU A 166 0.81 -1.25 14.99
C GLU A 166 1.77 -0.35 14.21
N GLY A 167 1.66 0.96 14.42
CA GLY A 167 2.60 1.95 13.90
C GLY A 167 3.59 2.39 14.97
N VAL A 168 4.81 2.70 14.57
CA VAL A 168 5.82 3.33 15.43
C VAL A 168 6.18 4.70 14.86
N VAL A 169 6.21 5.71 15.73
CA VAL A 169 6.72 7.05 15.38
C VAL A 169 8.23 7.02 15.37
N GLU A 170 8.84 7.51 14.31
CA GLU A 170 10.28 7.45 14.11
C GLU A 170 10.95 8.72 14.64
N ASP A 171 11.53 8.62 15.84
CA ASP A 171 12.14 9.78 16.50
C ASP A 171 13.63 9.99 16.18
N LEU A 172 14.31 8.95 15.67
CA LEU A 172 15.77 8.93 15.49
C LEU A 172 16.21 8.82 14.04
N ILE A 173 15.36 8.28 13.17
CA ILE A 173 15.67 7.95 11.78
C ILE A 173 14.62 8.50 10.81
N GLY A 174 13.76 9.40 11.29
CA GLY A 174 12.64 9.95 10.53
C GLY A 174 13.09 10.79 9.34
N ASP A 175 14.24 11.47 9.42
CA ASP A 175 14.85 12.18 8.30
C ASP A 175 15.22 11.24 7.14
N SER A 176 15.96 10.19 7.47
CA SER A 176 16.44 9.18 6.54
C SER A 176 15.27 8.45 5.90
N LEU A 177 14.25 8.12 6.69
CA LEU A 177 13.03 7.49 6.19
C LEU A 177 12.16 8.44 5.35
N THR A 178 12.14 9.74 5.67
CA THR A 178 11.45 10.73 4.83
C THR A 178 12.09 10.77 3.44
N LEU A 179 13.43 10.77 3.37
CA LEU A 179 14.16 10.74 2.10
C LEU A 179 13.98 9.42 1.35
N ALA A 180 14.04 8.28 2.05
CA ALA A 180 13.79 6.97 1.47
C ALA A 180 12.35 6.81 0.95
N SER A 181 11.41 7.57 1.51
CA SER A 181 10.01 7.60 1.09
C SER A 181 9.76 8.42 -0.17
N LEU A 182 10.73 9.20 -0.64
CA LEU A 182 10.62 9.96 -1.89
C LEU A 182 10.79 9.06 -3.11
N PRO A 183 10.24 9.47 -4.29
CA PRO A 183 10.47 8.75 -5.53
C PRO A 183 11.96 8.52 -5.78
N PHE A 184 12.33 7.28 -6.11
CA PHE A 184 13.71 6.84 -6.33
C PHE A 184 14.63 6.92 -5.09
N GLY A 185 14.10 7.21 -3.90
CA GLY A 185 14.86 7.23 -2.65
C GLY A 185 15.04 5.85 -1.99
N TYR A 186 14.30 4.84 -2.45
CA TYR A 186 14.33 3.51 -1.87
C TYR A 186 15.54 2.68 -2.33
N ASP A 187 16.28 2.15 -1.36
CA ASP A 187 17.32 1.15 -1.57
C ASP A 187 17.09 -0.06 -0.62
N PRO A 188 16.78 -1.26 -1.16
CA PRO A 188 16.62 -2.48 -0.37
C PRO A 188 17.82 -2.85 0.50
N ALA A 189 19.02 -2.39 0.16
CA ALA A 189 20.22 -2.66 0.97
C ALA A 189 20.16 -1.95 2.34
N ASN A 190 19.49 -0.79 2.41
CA ASN A 190 19.38 0.01 3.63
C ASN A 190 18.37 -0.56 4.63
N ASP A 191 17.34 -1.27 4.15
CA ASP A 191 16.29 -1.87 5.00
C ASP A 191 16.85 -2.84 6.04
N ARG A 192 18.00 -3.47 5.76
CA ARG A 192 18.70 -4.37 6.69
C ARG A 192 19.07 -3.70 8.02
N PHE A 193 19.31 -2.39 7.99
CA PHE A 193 19.69 -1.60 9.15
C PHE A 193 18.46 -0.99 9.84
N VAL A 194 17.49 -0.53 9.05
CA VAL A 194 16.28 0.14 9.55
C VAL A 194 15.31 -0.83 10.23
N ARG A 195 15.30 -2.12 9.83
CA ARG A 195 14.46 -3.18 10.42
C ARG A 195 12.94 -2.93 10.38
N ARG A 196 12.47 -2.05 9.49
CA ARG A 196 11.03 -1.80 9.22
C ARG A 196 10.45 -2.65 8.09
N GLU A 197 11.26 -3.55 7.54
CA GLU A 197 10.82 -4.52 6.54
C GLU A 197 9.87 -5.56 7.17
N ARG A 198 8.79 -5.86 6.45
CA ARG A 198 7.82 -6.90 6.74
C ARG A 198 7.85 -7.92 5.61
N ARG A 199 7.61 -9.18 5.97
CA ARG A 199 7.70 -10.34 5.07
C ARG A 199 6.34 -11.00 4.97
N TRP A 200 5.62 -10.78 3.87
CA TRP A 200 4.29 -11.35 3.64
C TRP A 200 4.26 -12.24 2.39
N PRO A 201 3.38 -13.26 2.34
CA PRO A 201 3.01 -13.90 1.09
C PRO A 201 2.42 -12.86 0.11
N SER A 202 2.61 -13.08 -1.19
CA SER A 202 2.19 -12.16 -2.25
C SER A 202 0.70 -11.91 -2.25
N ASP A 203 -0.08 -12.91 -1.84
CA ASP A 203 -1.54 -12.86 -1.87
C ASP A 203 -2.05 -11.95 -0.73
N ASN A 204 -1.49 -12.12 0.47
CA ASN A 204 -1.75 -11.23 1.60
C ASN A 204 -1.30 -9.78 1.30
N PHE A 205 -0.13 -9.63 0.68
CA PHE A 205 0.36 -8.32 0.27
C PHE A 205 -0.57 -7.67 -0.77
N SER A 206 -1.00 -8.40 -1.79
CA SER A 206 -1.91 -7.89 -2.82
C SER A 206 -3.28 -7.52 -2.26
N ASP A 207 -3.80 -8.31 -1.32
CA ASP A 207 -5.06 -8.02 -0.64
C ASP A 207 -4.97 -6.68 0.10
N ALA A 208 -3.87 -6.44 0.80
CA ALA A 208 -3.73 -5.24 1.61
C ALA A 208 -3.53 -3.96 0.80
N LEU A 209 -2.86 -4.04 -0.36
CA LEU A 209 -2.47 -2.88 -1.15
C LEU A 209 -3.68 -2.04 -1.58
N PRO A 210 -3.57 -0.69 -1.60
CA PRO A 210 -4.61 0.19 -2.08
C PRO A 210 -4.64 0.29 -3.62
N VAL A 211 -4.35 -0.81 -4.32
CA VAL A 211 -4.22 -0.86 -5.78
C VAL A 211 -5.42 -1.59 -6.35
N PHE A 212 -6.44 -0.81 -6.71
CA PHE A 212 -7.64 -1.32 -7.37
C PHE A 212 -7.81 -0.68 -8.74
N GLY A 213 -8.09 -1.52 -9.73
CA GLY A 213 -8.56 -1.09 -11.03
C GLY A 213 -10.05 -1.30 -11.14
N ASP A 214 -10.74 -0.41 -11.86
CA ASP A 214 -12.08 -0.73 -12.31
C ASP A 214 -12.02 -1.89 -13.31
N TRP A 215 -13.00 -2.78 -13.25
CA TRP A 215 -13.16 -3.79 -14.28
C TRP A 215 -13.39 -3.07 -15.62
N ARG A 216 -12.53 -3.36 -16.60
CA ARG A 216 -12.58 -2.72 -17.92
C ARG A 216 -13.63 -3.32 -18.85
N GLY A 217 -14.26 -4.41 -18.43
CA GLY A 217 -15.22 -5.12 -19.24
C GLY A 217 -14.64 -6.29 -20.02
N THR A 218 -15.42 -6.78 -20.99
CA THR A 218 -15.01 -7.80 -21.96
C THR A 218 -14.15 -7.19 -23.07
N VAL A 219 -13.43 -8.03 -23.82
CA VAL A 219 -12.56 -7.58 -24.93
C VAL A 219 -13.38 -6.92 -26.04
N ARG A 220 -14.57 -7.45 -26.34
CA ARG A 220 -15.46 -6.93 -27.38
C ARG A 220 -16.46 -5.93 -26.78
N PRO A 221 -16.54 -4.69 -27.31
CA PRO A 221 -17.45 -3.66 -26.82
C PRO A 221 -18.84 -3.80 -27.49
N VAL A 222 -19.56 -4.86 -27.16
CA VAL A 222 -20.93 -5.09 -27.68
C VAL A 222 -21.94 -4.16 -27.02
N PHE A 223 -21.88 -4.05 -25.69
CA PHE A 223 -22.58 -3.04 -24.92
C PHE A 223 -21.54 -2.09 -24.30
N LEU A 224 -21.81 -0.78 -24.35
CA LEU A 224 -20.91 0.24 -23.82
C LEU A 224 -21.63 1.09 -22.75
N TYR A 225 -21.08 1.08 -21.54
CA TYR A 225 -21.56 1.86 -20.40
C TYR A 225 -20.43 2.61 -19.72
N PHE A 226 -20.72 3.36 -18.66
CA PHE A 226 -19.73 4.06 -17.85
C PHE A 226 -19.74 3.55 -16.42
N ASN A 227 -18.55 3.42 -15.85
CA ASN A 227 -18.39 3.10 -14.44
C ASN A 227 -18.57 4.36 -13.56
N ARG A 228 -18.51 4.19 -12.24
CA ARG A 228 -18.66 5.31 -11.28
C ARG A 228 -17.60 6.41 -11.44
N ARG A 229 -16.44 6.10 -12.03
CA ARG A 229 -15.36 7.06 -12.34
C ARG A 229 -15.49 7.69 -13.72
N GLY A 230 -16.54 7.38 -14.47
CA GLY A 230 -16.76 7.87 -15.84
C GLY A 230 -15.92 7.16 -16.90
N ALA A 231 -15.24 6.05 -16.56
CA ALA A 231 -14.50 5.27 -17.55
C ALA A 231 -15.46 4.34 -18.32
N PRO A 232 -15.28 4.16 -19.64
CA PRO A 232 -16.10 3.24 -20.41
C PRO A 232 -15.88 1.79 -19.98
N ILE A 233 -16.97 1.02 -19.84
CA ILE A 233 -16.98 -0.42 -19.63
C ILE A 233 -17.61 -1.07 -20.86
N ALA A 234 -16.89 -2.01 -21.46
CA ALA A 234 -17.36 -2.88 -22.53
C ALA A 234 -17.99 -4.16 -21.96
N PHE A 235 -19.08 -4.64 -22.54
CA PHE A 235 -19.68 -5.90 -22.12
C PHE A 235 -20.15 -6.71 -23.34
N ASP A 236 -19.90 -8.01 -23.35
CA ASP A 236 -20.27 -8.94 -24.42
C ASP A 236 -20.93 -10.18 -23.82
N LEU A 237 -22.26 -10.25 -23.95
CA LEU A 237 -23.04 -11.44 -23.55
C LEU A 237 -22.97 -12.57 -24.59
N PHE A 238 -22.33 -12.32 -25.72
CA PHE A 238 -22.12 -13.32 -26.76
C PHE A 238 -20.72 -13.94 -26.68
N ASP A 239 -19.92 -13.56 -25.68
CA ASP A 239 -18.65 -14.22 -25.38
C ASP A 239 -18.88 -15.54 -24.64
N ASN A 240 -17.97 -16.49 -24.81
CA ASN A 240 -18.06 -17.83 -24.23
C ASN A 240 -17.78 -17.86 -22.72
N GLU A 241 -17.13 -16.83 -22.17
CA GLU A 241 -16.77 -16.79 -20.74
C GLU A 241 -17.97 -16.53 -19.81
N ALA A 242 -18.92 -15.67 -20.22
CA ALA A 242 -20.06 -15.29 -19.39
C ALA A 242 -21.32 -14.99 -20.24
N PRO A 243 -21.93 -16.01 -20.87
CA PRO A 243 -23.02 -15.82 -21.85
C PRO A 243 -24.39 -15.51 -21.22
N HIS A 244 -24.48 -15.40 -19.90
CA HIS A 244 -25.75 -15.30 -19.17
C HIS A 244 -25.73 -14.11 -18.21
N ALA A 245 -26.79 -13.31 -18.26
CA ALA A 245 -26.99 -12.13 -17.42
C ALA A 245 -28.28 -12.23 -16.60
N VAL A 246 -28.22 -11.70 -15.38
CA VAL A 246 -29.40 -11.47 -14.54
C VAL A 246 -29.54 -9.97 -14.33
N ILE A 247 -30.68 -9.41 -14.75
CA ILE A 247 -30.99 -7.99 -14.56
C ILE A 247 -32.11 -7.88 -13.53
N SER A 248 -31.83 -7.20 -12.42
CA SER A 248 -32.76 -7.03 -11.30
C SER A 248 -32.72 -5.60 -10.75
N GLY A 249 -33.79 -5.20 -10.07
CA GLY A 249 -33.98 -3.85 -9.55
C GLY A 249 -35.45 -3.54 -9.22
N ALA A 250 -35.70 -2.51 -8.44
CA ALA A 250 -37.06 -2.09 -8.08
C ALA A 250 -37.83 -1.48 -9.28
N THR A 251 -39.14 -1.32 -9.17
CA THR A 251 -39.93 -0.56 -10.14
C THR A 251 -39.44 0.88 -10.19
N GLY A 252 -39.25 1.43 -11.39
CA GLY A 252 -38.67 2.77 -11.58
C GLY A 252 -37.14 2.85 -11.59
N ALA A 253 -36.41 1.78 -11.28
CA ALA A 253 -34.94 1.78 -11.25
C ALA A 253 -34.25 1.78 -12.64
N GLY A 254 -35.02 1.84 -13.74
CA GLY A 254 -34.47 1.87 -15.09
C GLY A 254 -34.25 0.51 -15.77
N LYS A 255 -34.74 -0.61 -15.21
CA LYS A 255 -34.57 -1.96 -15.81
C LYS A 255 -34.99 -2.05 -17.28
N SER A 256 -36.20 -1.58 -17.61
CA SER A 256 -36.72 -1.63 -18.98
C SER A 256 -35.93 -0.72 -19.93
N VAL A 257 -35.42 0.40 -19.42
CA VAL A 257 -34.56 1.31 -20.20
C VAL A 257 -33.24 0.62 -20.53
N LEU A 258 -32.60 -0.01 -19.54
CA LEU A 258 -31.37 -0.76 -19.73
C LEU A 258 -31.54 -1.90 -20.75
N VAL A 259 -32.58 -2.74 -20.61
CA VAL A 259 -32.82 -3.86 -21.53
C VAL A 259 -33.08 -3.38 -22.95
N ASN A 260 -33.89 -2.34 -23.13
CA ASN A 260 -34.16 -1.79 -24.47
C ASN A 260 -32.90 -1.18 -25.10
N ASP A 261 -32.07 -0.51 -24.31
CA ASP A 261 -30.79 0.04 -24.75
C ASP A 261 -29.81 -1.08 -25.15
N MET A 262 -29.69 -2.14 -24.34
CA MET A 262 -28.89 -3.32 -24.70
C MET A 262 -29.35 -3.93 -26.03
N ILE A 263 -30.66 -4.14 -26.21
CA ILE A 263 -31.19 -4.65 -27.49
C ILE A 263 -30.84 -3.72 -28.64
N ALA A 264 -30.99 -2.41 -28.47
CA ALA A 264 -30.68 -1.43 -29.50
C ALA A 264 -29.18 -1.39 -29.86
N GLN A 265 -28.29 -1.59 -28.88
CA GLN A 265 -26.85 -1.72 -29.12
C GLN A 265 -26.51 -3.03 -29.83
N ALA A 266 -27.09 -4.16 -29.39
CA ALA A 266 -26.88 -5.47 -30.03
C ALA A 266 -27.35 -5.51 -31.49
N LEU A 267 -28.44 -4.81 -31.84
CA LEU A 267 -28.93 -4.70 -33.22
C LEU A 267 -28.00 -3.91 -34.15
N ARG A 268 -26.99 -3.21 -33.63
CA ARG A 268 -26.00 -2.46 -34.43
C ARG A 268 -24.75 -3.27 -34.77
N LEU A 269 -24.61 -4.47 -34.21
CA LEU A 269 -23.53 -5.41 -34.51
C LEU A 269 -23.76 -6.10 -35.86
#